data_AF-A0A9N9SER8-F1
#
_entry.id   AF-A0A9N9SER8-F1
#
_cell.length_a   1.000
_cell.length_b   1.000
_cell.length_c   1.000
_cell.angle_alpha   90.00
_cell.angle_beta   90.00
_cell.angle_gamma   90.00
#
_symmetry.space_group_name_H-M   'P 1'
#
loop_
_entity.id
_entity.type
_entity.pdbx_description
1 polymer ?
#
loop_
_entity_poly.entity_id
_entity_poly.type
_entity_poly.pdbx_seq_one_letter_code
_entity_poly.pdbx_strand_id
1 'polypeptide(L)'
;MEAPFTCCKTKECPNVCCMQCLNIFHFSCLNRTQRMTKIEGHKIICSQECARQKESNDDQLNKLFEEVGKLKDDIKTKNGLLEELEVGVVNTRNFKDGINKLHKENRQKDVYIQRLKRVSISFEEDVFSAEQNYIKKLDEQKQTIAELNKELIKQTELNRHLMTEVDSKSAVEEWLQKDLHDLEISKQNMLKVIESLSQENELFTTELRELRNKNDIIKTKSERTSNTIGDEILGTER
;
A
#
# COMPACT_ATOMS: atom_id res chain seq x y z
N MET A 1 -105.32 -5.39 69.26
CA MET A 1 -104.93 -5.73 67.88
C MET A 1 -106.20 -6.18 67.16
N GLU A 2 -106.87 -5.24 66.50
CA GLU A 2 -108.12 -5.50 65.79
C GLU A 2 -107.82 -6.13 64.43
N ALA A 3 -108.46 -7.26 64.13
CA ALA A 3 -108.32 -7.94 62.85
C ALA A 3 -108.99 -7.10 61.74
N PRO A 4 -108.27 -6.72 60.67
CA PRO A 4 -108.76 -5.72 59.71
C PRO A 4 -109.76 -6.26 58.66
N PHE A 5 -110.22 -7.51 58.77
CA PHE A 5 -111.12 -8.09 57.77
C PHE A 5 -112.30 -8.85 58.39
N THR A 6 -113.50 -8.33 58.17
CA THR A 6 -114.78 -8.91 58.60
C THR A 6 -115.13 -10.26 57.93
N CYS A 7 -114.42 -10.69 56.87
CA CYS A 7 -114.74 -11.94 56.14
C CYS A 7 -114.37 -13.25 56.87
N CYS A 8 -113.55 -13.23 57.93
CA CYS A 8 -112.86 -14.44 58.45
C CYS A 8 -112.99 -14.72 59.96
N LYS A 9 -114.04 -14.25 60.64
CA LYS A 9 -114.11 -14.29 62.12
C LYS A 9 -114.19 -15.69 62.78
N THR A 10 -114.29 -16.81 62.05
CA THR A 10 -114.62 -18.12 62.67
C THR A 10 -113.98 -19.38 62.08
N LYS A 11 -112.93 -19.32 61.24
CA LYS A 11 -112.23 -20.54 60.77
C LYS A 11 -110.72 -20.35 60.74
N GLU A 12 -109.96 -21.25 61.36
CA GLU A 12 -108.52 -21.40 61.12
C GLU A 12 -108.33 -21.66 59.62
N CYS A 13 -107.94 -20.63 58.89
CA CYS A 13 -107.73 -20.69 57.45
C CYS A 13 -106.22 -20.61 57.19
N PRO A 14 -105.60 -21.58 56.50
CA PRO A 14 -104.18 -21.49 56.17
C PRO A 14 -103.94 -20.25 55.29
N ASN A 15 -102.96 -19.46 55.70
CA ASN A 15 -102.50 -18.27 54.99
C ASN A 15 -101.69 -18.68 53.76
N VAL A 16 -101.96 -18.05 52.64
CA VAL A 16 -101.21 -18.21 51.39
C VAL A 16 -100.68 -16.87 50.93
N CYS A 17 -99.46 -16.83 50.41
CA CYS A 17 -98.78 -15.60 49.99
C CYS A 17 -98.67 -15.54 48.47
N CYS A 18 -98.99 -14.37 47.89
CA CYS A 18 -98.74 -14.16 46.47
C CYS A 18 -97.26 -13.96 46.21
N MET A 19 -96.68 -14.75 45.30
CA MET A 19 -95.26 -14.65 44.94
C MET A 19 -94.87 -13.33 44.26
N GLN A 20 -95.83 -12.58 43.70
CA GLN A 20 -95.55 -11.36 42.94
C GLN A 20 -95.72 -10.10 43.78
N CYS A 21 -96.87 -9.93 44.44
CA CYS A 21 -97.17 -8.74 45.24
C CYS A 21 -96.89 -8.93 46.73
N LEU A 22 -96.44 -10.12 47.15
CA LEU A 22 -96.10 -10.50 48.51
C LEU A 22 -97.23 -10.33 49.55
N ASN A 23 -98.46 -10.12 49.09
CA ASN A 23 -99.64 -10.03 49.96
C ASN A 23 -100.06 -11.40 50.49
N ILE A 24 -100.54 -11.41 51.73
CA ILE A 24 -101.04 -12.60 52.43
C ILE A 24 -102.55 -12.66 52.32
N PHE A 25 -103.07 -13.82 51.94
CA PHE A 25 -104.49 -14.07 51.74
C PHE A 25 -104.93 -15.32 52.50
N HIS A 26 -106.16 -15.32 53.01
CA HIS A 26 -106.81 -16.52 53.49
C HIS A 26 -107.36 -17.34 52.31
N PHE A 27 -107.19 -18.66 52.36
CA PHE A 27 -107.70 -19.57 51.30
C PHE A 27 -109.20 -19.36 50.99
N SER A 28 -109.99 -19.07 52.03
CA SER A 28 -111.43 -18.85 51.95
C SER A 28 -111.82 -17.54 51.24
N CYS A 29 -111.09 -16.44 51.47
CA CYS A 29 -111.36 -15.17 50.79
C CYS A 29 -110.72 -15.13 49.39
N LEU A 30 -109.76 -16.01 49.08
CA LEU A 30 -109.15 -16.15 47.75
C LEU A 30 -109.97 -17.03 46.78
N ASN A 31 -110.70 -18.05 47.27
CA ASN A 31 -111.60 -18.85 46.42
C ASN A 31 -112.78 -18.04 45.85
N ARG A 32 -113.09 -16.86 46.43
CA ARG A 32 -114.15 -15.97 45.96
C ARG A 32 -113.75 -15.11 44.76
N THR A 33 -112.46 -14.90 44.51
CA THR A 33 -111.93 -14.05 43.44
C THR A 33 -111.70 -14.78 42.10
N GLN A 34 -112.01 -16.08 42.01
CA GLN A 34 -112.10 -16.93 40.79
C GLN A 34 -110.89 -17.01 39.83
N ARG A 35 -109.81 -16.22 40.02
CA ARG A 35 -108.65 -16.17 39.08
C ARG A 35 -107.30 -16.28 39.78
N MET A 36 -107.16 -17.27 40.67
CA MET A 36 -105.89 -17.56 41.36
C MET A 36 -105.25 -18.83 40.81
N THR A 37 -103.91 -18.82 40.69
CA THR A 37 -103.14 -20.00 40.28
C THR A 37 -102.30 -20.46 41.45
N LYS A 38 -102.50 -21.71 41.90
CA LYS A 38 -101.70 -22.32 42.95
C LYS A 38 -100.40 -22.83 42.33
N ILE A 39 -99.26 -22.44 42.89
CA ILE A 39 -97.95 -22.92 42.43
C ILE A 39 -97.55 -24.13 43.27
N GLU A 40 -97.21 -23.91 44.54
CA GLU A 40 -96.67 -24.97 45.42
C GLU A 40 -96.83 -24.59 46.90
N GLY A 41 -97.23 -25.54 47.75
CA GLY A 41 -97.44 -25.32 49.19
C GLY A 41 -98.39 -24.16 49.51
N HIS A 42 -97.88 -23.14 50.21
CA HIS A 42 -98.60 -21.91 50.59
C HIS A 42 -98.37 -20.72 49.63
N LYS A 43 -97.81 -20.96 48.43
CA LYS A 43 -97.48 -19.92 47.44
C LYS A 43 -98.49 -19.91 46.30
N ILE A 44 -98.98 -18.72 45.95
CA ILE A 44 -100.02 -18.51 44.93
C ILE A 44 -99.67 -17.34 43.99
N ILE A 45 -100.44 -17.20 42.92
CA ILE A 45 -100.59 -15.94 42.17
C ILE A 45 -102.02 -15.47 42.39
N CYS A 46 -102.21 -14.31 43.01
CA CYS A 46 -103.51 -13.86 43.51
C CYS A 46 -104.43 -13.26 42.44
N SER A 47 -103.90 -12.90 41.28
CA SER A 47 -104.68 -12.32 40.18
C SER A 47 -104.00 -12.54 38.82
N GLN A 48 -104.78 -12.39 37.75
CA GLN A 48 -104.27 -12.41 36.38
C GLN A 48 -103.24 -11.29 36.10
N GLU A 49 -103.36 -10.16 36.80
CA GLU A 49 -102.41 -9.05 36.72
C GLU A 49 -101.05 -9.43 37.31
N CYS A 50 -101.04 -10.11 38.46
CA CYS A 50 -99.82 -10.64 39.06
C CYS A 50 -99.18 -11.77 38.23
N ALA A 51 -99.99 -12.55 37.49
CA ALA A 51 -99.48 -13.53 36.54
C ALA A 51 -98.75 -12.85 35.37
N ARG A 52 -99.36 -11.83 34.77
CA ARG A 52 -98.78 -11.03 33.68
C ARG A 52 -97.52 -10.27 34.10
N GLN A 53 -97.49 -9.73 35.33
CA GLN A 53 -96.28 -9.09 35.85
C GLN A 53 -95.13 -10.08 36.05
N LYS A 54 -95.42 -11.32 36.46
CA LYS A 54 -94.39 -12.36 36.56
C LYS A 54 -93.82 -12.70 35.17
N GLU A 55 -94.68 -12.89 34.18
CA GLU A 55 -94.28 -13.13 32.78
C GLU A 55 -93.46 -11.94 32.21
N SER A 56 -93.90 -10.71 32.46
CA SER A 56 -93.19 -9.48 32.04
C SER A 56 -91.83 -9.30 32.73
N ASN A 57 -91.71 -9.71 34.00
CA ASN A 57 -90.45 -9.63 34.74
C ASN A 57 -89.48 -10.72 34.29
N ASP A 58 -89.96 -11.93 34.02
CA ASP A 58 -89.15 -13.03 33.48
C ASP A 58 -88.63 -12.67 32.06
N ASP A 59 -89.43 -12.01 31.23
CA ASP A 59 -88.99 -11.49 29.93
C ASP A 59 -87.91 -10.38 30.04
N GLN A 60 -88.04 -9.47 31.01
CA GLN A 60 -86.99 -8.47 31.29
C GLN A 60 -85.71 -9.12 31.81
N LEU A 61 -85.84 -10.12 32.68
CA LEU A 61 -84.71 -10.86 33.23
C LEU A 61 -83.96 -11.64 32.13
N ASN A 62 -84.69 -12.29 31.21
CA ASN A 62 -84.12 -12.98 30.06
C ASN A 62 -83.39 -12.02 29.12
N LYS A 63 -83.97 -10.85 28.83
CA LYS A 63 -83.29 -9.79 28.05
C LYS A 63 -82.00 -9.32 28.71
N LEU A 64 -82.02 -9.12 30.03
CA LEU A 64 -80.83 -8.75 30.80
C LEU A 64 -79.77 -9.85 30.75
N PHE A 65 -80.15 -11.13 30.85
CA PHE A 65 -79.20 -12.24 30.71
C PHE A 65 -78.58 -12.32 29.31
N GLU A 66 -79.36 -12.08 28.25
CA GLU A 66 -78.84 -11.98 26.89
C GLU A 66 -77.87 -10.80 26.73
N GLU A 67 -78.20 -9.64 27.31
CA GLU A 67 -77.34 -8.46 27.28
C GLU A 67 -76.03 -8.70 28.04
N VAL A 68 -76.10 -9.32 29.23
CA VAL A 68 -74.91 -9.72 30.01
C VAL A 68 -74.07 -10.73 29.23
N GLY A 69 -74.69 -11.66 28.51
CA GLY A 69 -74.01 -12.60 27.61
C GLY A 69 -73.23 -11.86 26.52
N LYS A 70 -73.89 -10.95 25.79
CA LYS A 70 -73.26 -10.13 24.74
C LYS A 70 -72.11 -9.29 25.30
N LEU A 71 -72.31 -8.62 26.43
CA LEU A 71 -71.28 -7.82 27.08
C LEU A 71 -70.08 -8.66 27.52
N LYS A 72 -70.31 -9.90 27.98
CA LYS A 72 -69.23 -10.81 28.35
C LYS A 72 -68.40 -11.24 27.14
N ASP A 73 -69.04 -11.53 26.02
CA ASP A 73 -68.36 -11.87 24.76
C ASP A 73 -67.59 -10.67 24.19
N ASP A 74 -68.16 -9.47 24.27
CA ASP A 74 -67.49 -8.23 23.91
C ASP A 74 -66.25 -7.96 24.76
N ILE A 75 -66.35 -8.14 26.09
CA ILE A 75 -65.21 -8.01 27.01
C ILE A 75 -64.11 -9.01 26.64
N LYS A 76 -64.48 -10.27 26.38
CA LYS A 76 -63.52 -11.30 25.99
C LYS A 76 -62.80 -10.93 24.70
N THR A 77 -63.53 -10.44 23.70
CA THR A 77 -62.97 -10.02 22.41
C THR A 77 -62.04 -8.81 22.57
N LYS A 78 -62.47 -7.79 23.33
CA LYS A 78 -61.66 -6.60 23.59
C LYS A 78 -60.39 -6.90 24.38
N ASN A 79 -60.45 -7.83 25.34
CA ASN A 79 -59.26 -8.26 26.07
C ASN A 79 -58.25 -8.96 25.16
N GLY A 80 -58.71 -9.81 24.22
CA GLY A 80 -57.82 -10.41 23.22
C GLY A 80 -57.11 -9.36 22.35
N LEU A 81 -57.85 -8.34 21.89
CA LEU A 81 -57.27 -7.23 21.14
C LEU A 81 -56.28 -6.40 21.97
N LEU A 82 -56.52 -6.22 23.27
CA LEU A 82 -55.59 -5.54 24.18
C LEU A 82 -54.29 -6.31 24.32
N GLU A 83 -54.34 -7.63 24.51
CA GLU A 83 -53.15 -8.48 24.58
C GLU A 83 -52.32 -8.40 23.29
N GLU A 84 -52.97 -8.45 22.12
CA GLU A 84 -52.31 -8.29 20.83
C GLU A 84 -51.64 -6.90 20.67
N LEU A 85 -52.32 -5.84 21.11
CA LEU A 85 -51.78 -4.48 21.09
C LEU A 85 -50.59 -4.33 22.04
N GLU A 86 -50.64 -4.91 23.23
CA GLU A 86 -49.53 -4.89 24.19
C GLU A 86 -48.28 -5.57 23.62
N VAL A 87 -48.45 -6.74 22.99
CA VAL A 87 -47.36 -7.44 22.27
C VAL A 87 -46.83 -6.57 21.13
N GLY A 88 -47.73 -5.93 20.36
CA GLY A 88 -47.36 -5.01 19.27
C GLY A 88 -46.53 -3.82 19.75
N VAL A 89 -46.88 -3.22 20.89
CA VAL A 89 -46.14 -2.10 21.50
C VAL A 89 -44.74 -2.53 21.93
N VAL A 90 -44.60 -3.69 22.57
CA VAL A 90 -43.29 -4.24 22.97
C VAL A 90 -42.41 -4.47 21.74
N ASN A 91 -42.96 -5.11 20.70
CA ASN A 91 -42.24 -5.33 19.44
C ASN A 91 -41.79 -4.02 18.80
N THR A 92 -42.66 -3.00 18.78
CA THR A 92 -42.33 -1.67 18.22
C THR A 92 -41.19 -1.00 18.99
N ARG A 93 -41.15 -1.13 20.32
CA ARG A 93 -40.02 -0.65 21.13
C ARG A 93 -38.73 -1.39 20.79
N ASN A 94 -38.78 -2.71 20.70
CA ASN A 94 -37.61 -3.53 20.34
C ASN A 94 -37.07 -3.15 18.95
N PHE A 95 -37.94 -2.92 17.96
CA PHE A 95 -37.53 -2.44 16.65
C PHE A 95 -36.89 -1.06 16.71
N LYS A 96 -37.46 -0.13 17.50
CA LYS A 96 -36.90 1.21 17.69
C LYS A 96 -35.50 1.16 18.30
N ASP A 97 -35.29 0.30 19.29
CA ASP A 97 -33.98 0.10 19.91
C ASP A 97 -32.97 -0.51 18.93
N GLY A 98 -33.41 -1.48 18.12
CA GLY A 98 -32.62 -2.05 17.02
C GLY A 98 -32.19 -0.99 16.00
N ILE A 99 -33.12 -0.13 15.56
CA ILE A 99 -32.85 0.98 14.64
C ILE A 99 -31.82 1.95 15.24
N ASN A 100 -31.98 2.33 16.52
CA ASN A 100 -31.04 3.21 17.20
C ASN A 100 -29.63 2.62 17.28
N LYS A 101 -29.53 1.32 17.56
CA LYS A 101 -28.25 0.60 17.59
C LYS A 101 -27.59 0.61 16.21
N LEU A 102 -28.33 0.27 15.15
CA LEU A 102 -27.82 0.30 13.78
C LEU A 102 -27.38 1.70 13.35
N HIS A 103 -28.12 2.75 13.72
CA HIS A 103 -27.70 4.13 13.45
C HIS A 103 -26.38 4.49 14.13
N LYS A 104 -26.17 4.03 15.38
CA LYS A 104 -24.91 4.26 16.09
C LYS A 104 -23.76 3.53 15.41
N GLU A 105 -23.96 2.28 15.00
CA GLU A 105 -22.96 1.49 14.27
C GLU A 105 -22.62 2.12 12.91
N ASN A 106 -23.62 2.58 12.15
CA ASN A 106 -23.38 3.26 10.87
C ASN A 106 -22.55 4.54 11.05
N ARG A 107 -22.87 5.38 12.04
CA ARG A 107 -22.07 6.58 12.33
C ARG A 107 -20.61 6.23 12.66
N GLN A 108 -20.38 5.16 13.40
CA GLN A 108 -19.01 4.72 13.71
C GLN A 108 -18.26 4.25 12.46
N LYS A 109 -18.94 3.50 11.58
CA LYS A 109 -18.38 3.06 10.29
C LYS A 109 -18.06 4.26 9.38
N ASP A 110 -18.93 5.26 9.32
CA ASP A 110 -18.69 6.47 8.52
C ASP A 110 -17.44 7.23 9.00
N VAL A 111 -17.28 7.39 10.31
CA VAL A 111 -16.08 8.00 10.90
C VAL A 111 -14.82 7.19 10.56
N TYR A 112 -14.90 5.86 10.63
CA TYR A 112 -13.79 5.00 10.27
C TYR A 112 -13.41 5.12 8.78
N ILE A 113 -14.40 5.12 7.88
CA ILE A 113 -14.19 5.33 6.44
C ILE A 113 -13.52 6.68 6.18
N GLN A 114 -13.96 7.75 6.85
CA GLN A 114 -13.34 9.07 6.71
C GLN A 114 -11.88 9.10 7.19
N ARG A 115 -11.54 8.33 8.23
CA ARG A 115 -10.15 8.20 8.67
C ARG A 115 -9.32 7.46 7.61
N LEU A 116 -9.82 6.34 7.09
CA LEU A 116 -9.14 5.59 6.04
C LEU A 116 -8.91 6.44 4.78
N LYS A 117 -9.91 7.22 4.36
CA LYS A 117 -9.76 8.15 3.22
C LYS A 117 -8.65 9.17 3.44
N ARG A 118 -8.56 9.76 4.64
CA ARG A 118 -7.47 10.70 4.98
C ARG A 118 -6.10 10.04 4.96
N VAL A 119 -5.99 8.81 5.48
CA VAL A 119 -4.74 8.05 5.46
C VAL A 119 -4.34 7.69 4.01
N SER A 120 -5.30 7.30 3.17
CA SER A 120 -5.04 7.01 1.74
C SER A 120 -4.47 8.24 1.03
N ILE A 121 -5.07 9.41 1.23
CA ILE A 121 -4.61 10.67 0.61
C ILE A 121 -3.18 10.99 1.07
N SER A 122 -2.90 10.93 2.37
CA SER A 122 -1.55 11.17 2.89
C SER A 122 -0.52 10.19 2.32
N PHE A 123 -0.88 8.92 2.18
CA PHE A 123 0.00 7.91 1.59
C PHE A 123 0.24 8.16 0.10
N GLU A 124 -0.79 8.53 -0.65
CA GLU A 124 -0.69 8.89 -2.07
C GLU A 124 0.21 10.12 -2.27
N GLU A 125 0.11 11.12 -1.41
CA GLU A 125 0.99 12.32 -1.42
C GLU A 125 2.45 11.96 -1.12
N ASP A 126 2.70 11.10 -0.13
CA ASP A 126 4.04 10.64 0.23
C ASP A 126 4.67 9.83 -0.92
N VAL A 127 3.90 8.93 -1.53
CA VAL A 127 4.35 8.14 -2.69
C VAL A 127 4.65 9.05 -3.87
N PHE A 128 3.75 9.99 -4.19
CA PHE A 128 3.96 10.94 -5.28
C PHE A 128 5.22 11.80 -5.07
N SER A 129 5.44 12.30 -3.85
CA SER A 129 6.64 13.07 -3.49
C SER A 129 7.91 12.22 -3.63
N ALA A 130 7.88 10.96 -3.18
CA ALA A 130 8.99 10.04 -3.34
C ALA A 130 9.30 9.76 -4.81
N GLU A 131 8.29 9.49 -5.64
CA GLU A 131 8.42 9.25 -7.08
C GLU A 131 9.05 10.45 -7.80
N GLN A 132 8.58 11.67 -7.52
CA GLN A 132 9.15 12.91 -8.08
C GLN A 132 10.64 13.07 -7.71
N ASN A 133 10.99 12.78 -6.46
CA ASN A 133 12.38 12.82 -6.01
C ASN A 133 13.26 11.79 -6.74
N TYR A 134 12.75 10.58 -6.99
CA TYR A 134 13.50 9.57 -7.75
C TYR A 134 13.65 9.94 -9.22
N ILE A 135 12.60 10.47 -9.85
CA ILE A 135 12.66 10.97 -11.23
C ILE A 135 13.76 12.03 -11.36
N LYS A 136 13.76 13.02 -10.45
CA LYS A 136 14.78 14.08 -10.45
C LYS A 136 16.20 13.51 -10.32
N LYS A 137 16.42 12.58 -9.38
CA LYS A 137 17.73 11.93 -9.21
C LYS A 137 18.16 11.14 -10.45
N LEU A 138 17.23 10.45 -11.11
CA LEU A 138 17.53 9.72 -12.34
C LEU A 138 17.96 10.67 -13.47
N ASP A 139 17.33 11.83 -13.58
CA ASP A 139 17.69 12.81 -14.61
C ASP A 139 19.04 13.47 -14.31
N GLU A 140 19.35 13.78 -13.05
CA GLU A 140 20.68 14.24 -12.62
C GLU A 140 21.77 13.20 -12.95
N GLN A 141 21.50 11.92 -12.70
CA GLN A 141 22.42 10.83 -13.04
C GLN A 141 22.61 10.67 -14.55
N LYS A 142 21.54 10.75 -15.35
CA LYS A 142 21.63 10.71 -16.82
C LYS A 142 22.49 11.86 -17.35
N GLN A 143 22.33 13.06 -16.81
CA GLN A 143 23.14 14.20 -17.19
C GLN A 143 24.62 13.97 -16.86
N THR A 144 24.91 13.46 -15.65
CA THR A 144 26.28 13.12 -15.23
C THR A 144 26.91 12.08 -16.16
N ILE A 145 26.16 11.03 -16.52
CA ILE A 145 26.62 10.00 -17.48
C ILE A 145 26.92 10.63 -18.84
N ALA A 146 26.06 11.53 -19.33
CA ALA A 146 26.27 12.20 -20.60
C ALA A 146 27.54 13.07 -20.60
N GLU A 147 27.83 13.76 -19.49
CA GLU A 147 29.04 14.56 -19.31
C GLU A 147 30.30 13.69 -19.27
N LEU A 148 30.27 12.61 -18.48
CA LEU A 148 31.38 11.64 -18.40
C LEU A 148 31.66 10.97 -19.74
N ASN A 149 30.63 10.61 -20.50
CA ASN A 149 30.80 10.03 -21.83
C ASN A 149 31.44 11.01 -22.82
N LYS A 150 31.08 12.30 -22.76
CA LYS A 150 31.74 13.33 -23.58
C LYS A 150 33.22 13.44 -23.24
N GLU A 151 33.56 13.40 -21.95
CA GLU A 151 34.97 13.47 -21.52
C GLU A 151 35.74 12.21 -21.92
N LEU A 152 35.14 11.03 -21.76
CA LEU A 152 35.75 9.76 -22.19
C LEU A 152 36.09 9.77 -23.69
N ILE A 153 35.20 10.28 -24.54
CA ILE A 153 35.43 10.41 -25.98
C ILE A 153 36.64 11.32 -26.24
N LYS A 154 36.70 12.50 -25.62
CA LYS A 154 37.83 13.43 -25.77
C LYS A 154 39.16 12.80 -25.37
N GLN A 155 39.19 12.12 -24.22
CA GLN A 155 40.39 11.44 -23.74
C GLN A 155 40.81 10.29 -24.66
N THR A 156 39.85 9.54 -25.19
CA THR A 156 40.10 8.47 -26.17
C THR A 156 40.74 9.04 -27.45
N GLU A 157 40.24 10.17 -27.92
CA GLU A 157 40.73 10.83 -29.13
C GLU A 157 42.12 11.45 -28.91
N LEU A 158 42.37 12.05 -27.75
CA LEU A 158 43.69 12.52 -27.34
C LEU A 158 44.71 11.37 -27.27
N ASN A 159 44.35 10.26 -26.63
CA ASN A 159 45.22 9.08 -26.55
C ASN A 159 45.53 8.51 -27.93
N ARG A 160 44.55 8.46 -28.84
CA ARG A 160 44.77 8.06 -30.24
C ARG A 160 45.78 8.97 -30.94
N HIS A 161 45.68 10.27 -30.72
CA HIS A 161 46.64 11.25 -31.26
C HIS A 161 48.05 11.03 -30.72
N LEU A 162 48.18 10.87 -29.39
CA LEU A 162 49.47 10.64 -28.74
C LEU A 162 50.11 9.33 -29.19
N MET A 163 49.32 8.25 -29.35
CA MET A 163 49.84 6.98 -29.89
C MET A 163 50.41 7.16 -31.30
N THR A 164 49.71 7.89 -32.17
CA THR A 164 50.20 8.18 -33.54
C THR A 164 51.50 8.99 -33.50
N GLU A 165 51.61 9.95 -32.57
CA GLU A 165 52.82 10.74 -32.39
C GLU A 165 53.99 9.88 -31.87
N VAL A 166 53.74 8.97 -30.92
CA VAL A 166 54.73 8.02 -30.42
C VAL A 166 55.23 7.12 -31.55
N ASP A 167 54.35 6.55 -32.36
CA ASP A 167 54.72 5.70 -33.50
C ASP A 167 55.59 6.48 -34.49
N SER A 168 55.24 7.74 -34.78
CA SER A 168 56.02 8.60 -35.68
C SER A 168 57.42 8.90 -35.13
N LYS A 169 57.54 9.15 -33.82
CA LYS A 169 58.84 9.41 -33.17
C LYS A 169 59.69 8.14 -33.07
N SER A 170 59.07 6.99 -32.83
CA SER A 170 59.74 5.68 -32.84
C SER A 170 60.36 5.41 -34.22
N ALA A 171 59.64 5.69 -35.30
CA ALA A 171 60.17 5.53 -36.66
C ALA A 171 61.37 6.46 -36.94
N VAL A 172 61.33 7.70 -36.44
CA VAL A 172 62.47 8.64 -36.55
C VAL A 172 63.66 8.14 -35.72
N GLU A 173 63.42 7.62 -34.51
CA GLU A 173 64.47 7.05 -33.67
C GLU A 173 65.16 5.86 -34.35
N GLU A 174 64.39 4.93 -34.91
CA GLU A 174 64.94 3.79 -35.67
C GLU A 174 65.79 4.25 -36.86
N TRP A 175 65.34 5.26 -37.59
CA TRP A 175 66.10 5.84 -38.70
C TRP A 175 67.42 6.47 -38.23
N LEU A 176 67.38 7.27 -37.16
CA LEU A 176 68.58 7.89 -36.57
C LEU A 176 69.57 6.85 -36.03
N GLN A 177 69.09 5.77 -35.42
CA GLN A 177 69.94 4.68 -34.93
C GLN A 177 70.67 3.99 -36.10
N LYS A 178 69.98 3.77 -37.22
CA LYS A 178 70.59 3.22 -38.43
C LYS A 178 71.66 4.15 -38.99
N ASP A 179 71.35 5.43 -39.14
CA ASP A 179 72.30 6.43 -39.65
C ASP A 179 73.54 6.55 -38.76
N LEU A 180 73.38 6.52 -37.43
CA LEU A 180 74.48 6.49 -36.48
C LEU A 180 75.36 5.24 -36.64
N HIS A 181 74.75 4.08 -36.88
CA HIS A 181 75.48 2.84 -37.12
C HIS A 181 76.31 2.90 -38.40
N ASP A 182 75.71 3.40 -39.50
CA ASP A 182 76.39 3.56 -40.79
C ASP A 182 77.56 4.55 -40.69
N LEU A 183 77.39 5.65 -39.93
CA LEU A 183 78.47 6.60 -39.64
C LEU A 183 79.60 5.98 -38.82
N GLU A 184 79.30 5.15 -37.81
CA GLU A 184 80.33 4.47 -37.03
C GLU A 184 81.10 3.46 -37.90
N ILE A 185 80.43 2.70 -38.77
CA ILE A 185 81.11 1.84 -39.76
C ILE A 185 82.04 2.66 -40.65
N SER A 186 81.55 3.77 -41.20
CA SER A 186 82.34 4.66 -42.06
C SER A 186 83.57 5.22 -41.33
N LYS A 187 83.39 5.68 -40.09
CA LYS A 187 84.48 6.14 -39.21
C LYS A 187 85.52 5.04 -38.97
N GLN A 188 85.09 3.82 -38.65
CA GLN A 188 86.01 2.70 -38.46
C GLN A 188 86.80 2.38 -39.73
N ASN A 189 86.16 2.45 -40.90
CA ASN A 189 86.83 2.27 -42.19
C ASN A 189 87.87 3.37 -42.44
N MET A 190 87.53 4.65 -42.18
CA MET A 190 88.46 5.77 -42.32
C MET A 190 89.65 5.64 -41.37
N LEU A 191 89.44 5.22 -40.12
CA LEU A 191 90.53 5.01 -39.16
C LEU A 191 91.52 3.93 -39.65
N LYS A 192 91.02 2.82 -40.19
CA LYS A 192 91.88 1.78 -40.80
C LYS A 192 92.70 2.29 -41.98
N VAL A 193 92.10 3.13 -42.83
CA VAL A 193 92.80 3.76 -43.96
C VAL A 193 93.89 4.70 -43.45
N ILE A 194 93.59 5.54 -42.46
CA ILE A 194 94.58 6.44 -41.83
C ILE A 194 95.74 5.63 -41.23
N GLU A 195 95.44 4.54 -40.52
CA GLU A 195 96.45 3.67 -39.93
C GLU A 195 97.36 3.05 -41.01
N SER A 196 96.77 2.51 -42.08
CA SER A 196 97.52 1.91 -43.20
C SER A 196 98.41 2.94 -43.90
N LEU A 197 97.89 4.14 -44.18
CA LEU A 197 98.67 5.24 -44.76
C LEU A 197 99.77 5.73 -43.83
N SER A 198 99.54 5.71 -42.51
CA SER A 198 100.56 6.08 -41.52
C SER A 198 101.71 5.08 -41.51
N GLN A 199 101.41 3.77 -41.54
CA GLN A 199 102.41 2.71 -41.67
C GLN A 199 103.21 2.83 -42.98
N GLU A 200 102.53 3.09 -44.10
CA GLU A 200 103.18 3.28 -45.40
C GLU A 200 104.11 4.51 -45.39
N ASN A 201 103.66 5.63 -44.81
CA ASN A 201 104.50 6.82 -44.64
C ASN A 201 105.72 6.57 -43.75
N GLU A 202 105.59 5.77 -42.69
CA GLU A 202 106.72 5.36 -41.85
C GLU A 202 107.74 4.55 -42.67
N LEU A 203 107.27 3.59 -43.48
CA LEU A 203 108.11 2.82 -44.40
C LEU A 203 108.85 3.74 -45.38
N PHE A 204 108.14 4.62 -46.09
CA PHE A 204 108.78 5.59 -47.00
C PHE A 204 109.78 6.51 -46.28
N THR A 205 109.47 6.92 -45.05
CA THR A 205 110.39 7.73 -44.24
C THR A 205 111.67 6.95 -43.91
N THR A 206 111.56 5.66 -43.60
CA THR A 206 112.72 4.79 -43.38
C THR A 206 113.53 4.57 -44.66
N GLU A 207 112.88 4.27 -45.79
CA GLU A 207 113.54 4.11 -47.09
C GLU A 207 114.28 5.39 -47.52
N LEU A 208 113.66 6.55 -47.38
CA LEU A 208 114.29 7.84 -47.65
C LEU A 208 115.52 8.08 -46.77
N ARG A 209 115.47 7.67 -45.49
CA ARG A 209 116.60 7.75 -44.57
C ARG A 209 117.73 6.83 -45.01
N GLU A 210 117.43 5.59 -45.39
CA GLU A 210 118.43 4.65 -45.91
C GLU A 210 119.08 5.16 -47.20
N LEU A 211 118.30 5.70 -48.14
CA LEU A 211 118.82 6.27 -49.38
C LEU A 211 119.71 7.48 -49.11
N ARG A 212 119.33 8.36 -48.18
CA ARG A 212 120.18 9.48 -47.74
C ARG A 212 121.50 8.98 -47.16
N ASN A 213 121.46 8.02 -46.25
CA ASN A 213 122.67 7.42 -45.67
C ASN A 213 123.57 6.79 -46.74
N LYS A 214 122.99 6.05 -47.71
CA LYS A 214 123.73 5.49 -48.85
C LYS A 214 124.39 6.58 -49.68
N ASN A 215 123.67 7.67 -49.95
CA ASN A 215 124.20 8.81 -50.71
C ASN A 215 125.36 9.50 -49.97
N ASP A 216 125.24 9.69 -48.66
CA ASP A 216 126.30 10.26 -47.82
C ASP A 216 127.56 9.35 -47.79
N ILE A 217 127.38 8.03 -47.73
CA ILE A 217 128.50 7.06 -47.87
C ILE A 217 129.16 7.17 -49.26
N ILE A 218 128.38 7.33 -50.32
CA ILE A 218 128.93 7.50 -51.68
C ILE A 218 129.71 8.81 -51.79
N LYS A 219 129.18 9.92 -51.27
CA LYS A 219 129.87 11.21 -51.24
C LYS A 219 131.20 11.13 -50.51
N THR A 220 131.21 10.60 -49.29
CA THR A 220 132.44 10.43 -48.48
C THR A 220 133.45 9.48 -49.12
N LYS A 221 132.99 8.42 -49.81
CA LYS A 221 133.88 7.58 -50.65
C LYS A 221 134.46 8.37 -51.81
N SER A 222 133.65 9.16 -52.52
CA SER A 222 134.12 9.98 -53.64
C SER A 222 135.15 11.02 -53.19
N GLU A 223 134.95 11.66 -52.04
CA GLU A 223 135.88 12.62 -51.41
C GLU A 223 137.19 11.95 -50.99
N ARG A 224 137.15 10.71 -50.48
CA ARG A 224 138.37 9.94 -50.19
C ARG A 224 139.14 9.58 -51.46
N THR A 225 138.47 9.14 -52.53
CA THR A 225 139.14 8.91 -53.83
C THR A 225 139.74 10.20 -54.41
N SER A 226 139.09 11.36 -54.24
CA SER A 226 139.65 12.66 -54.63
C SER A 226 140.89 13.04 -53.82
N ASN A 227 140.94 12.72 -52.52
CA ASN A 227 142.12 12.96 -51.69
C ASN A 227 143.26 11.95 -51.94
N THR A 228 142.95 10.70 -52.31
CA THR A 228 143.98 9.69 -52.61
C THR A 228 144.68 9.98 -53.95
N ILE A 229 143.95 10.56 -54.92
CA ILE A 229 144.54 11.07 -56.17
C ILE A 229 145.36 12.36 -55.91
N GLY A 230 145.01 13.14 -54.88
CA GLY A 230 145.81 14.29 -54.43
C GLY A 230 147.16 13.92 -53.83
N ASP A 231 147.22 12.85 -53.02
CA ASP A 231 148.45 12.42 -52.34
C ASP A 231 149.40 11.60 -53.25
N GLU A 232 148.91 10.93 -54.30
CA GLU A 232 149.79 10.31 -55.30
C GLU A 232 150.41 11.32 -56.29
N ILE A 233 149.90 12.56 -56.37
CA ILE A 233 150.45 13.60 -57.26
C ILE A 233 151.52 14.48 -56.57
N LEU A 234 151.60 14.50 -55.23
CA LEU A 234 152.57 15.32 -54.48
C LEU A 234 153.85 14.57 -54.03
N GLY A 235 154.02 13.29 -54.42
CA GLY A 235 155.24 12.50 -54.18
C GLY A 235 156.31 12.57 -55.28
N THR A 236 156.07 13.33 -56.35
CA THR A 236 156.98 13.46 -57.50
C THR A 236 157.15 14.92 -57.88
N GLU A 237 157.82 15.73 -57.04
CA GLU A 237 158.59 16.90 -57.48
C GLU A 237 159.47 17.43 -56.33
N ARG A 238 160.74 16.98 -56.37
CA ARG A 238 162.01 17.63 -55.98
C ARG A 238 162.10 18.45 -54.69
#